data_AF-A0AB38YKE7-F1
#
_entry.id   AF-A0AB38YKE7-F1
#
_cell.length_a   1.000
_cell.length_b   1.000
_cell.length_c   1.000
_cell.angle_alpha   90.00
_cell.angle_beta   90.00
_cell.angle_gamma   90.00
#
_symmetry.space_group_name_H-M   'P 1'
#
loop_
_entity.id
_entity.type
_entity.pdbx_description
1 polymer ?
#
loop_
_entity_poly.entity_id
_entity_poly.type
_entity_poly.pdbx_seq_one_letter_code
_entity_poly.pdbx_strand_id
1 'polypeptide(L)' 'MHDRNHPLLQRTNVLCTPHLGYVEQAGYDLYIRTAFDNAVRYFSGERGHVLNFDTTR' A
#
# COMPACT_ATOMS: atom_id res chain seq x y z
N MET A 1 -11.59 7.25 3.76
CA MET A 1 -12.93 7.70 4.21
C MET A 1 -12.87 9.21 4.43
N HIS A 2 -12.96 9.98 3.35
CA HIS A 2 -12.79 11.44 3.39
C HIS A 2 -14.15 12.18 3.34
N ASP A 3 -15.21 11.48 2.91
CA ASP A 3 -16.59 11.97 2.91
C ASP A 3 -17.33 11.47 4.17
N ARG A 4 -17.83 12.42 4.97
CA ARG A 4 -18.61 12.16 6.18
C ARG A 4 -20.05 11.72 5.88
N ASN A 5 -20.54 12.00 4.68
CA ASN A 5 -21.89 11.65 4.23
C ASN A 5 -21.92 10.31 3.48
N HIS A 6 -20.83 9.53 3.51
CA HIS A 6 -20.77 8.24 2.85
C HIS A 6 -21.92 7.32 3.33
N PRO A 7 -22.72 6.71 2.43
CA PRO A 7 -23.96 6.01 2.80
C PRO A 7 -23.78 4.90 3.84
N LEU A 8 -22.64 4.21 3.83
CA LEU A 8 -22.34 3.14 4.80
C LEU A 8 -22.08 3.65 6.22
N LEU A 9 -21.70 4.92 6.39
CA LEU A 9 -21.50 5.51 7.72
C LEU A 9 -22.80 5.89 8.42
N GLN A 10 -23.89 5.96 7.65
CA GLN A 10 -25.22 6.30 8.15
C GLN A 10 -26.02 5.06 8.60
N ARG A 11 -25.45 3.85 8.47
CA ARG A 11 -26.10 2.58 8.85
C ARG A 11 -25.64 2.12 10.22
N THR A 12 -26.58 1.82 11.11
CA THR A 12 -26.30 1.38 12.50
C THR A 12 -25.73 -0.04 12.59
N ASN A 13 -25.88 -0.84 11.53
CA ASN A 13 -25.41 -2.22 11.46
C ASN A 13 -24.11 -2.38 10.65
N VAL A 14 -23.38 -1.30 10.40
CA VAL A 14 -22.12 -1.32 9.64
C VAL A 14 -21.02 -0.68 10.47
N LEU A 15 -19.90 -1.39 10.63
CA LEU A 15 -18.68 -0.85 11.21
C LEU A 15 -17.66 -0.60 10.10
N CYS A 16 -17.38 0.67 9.81
CA CYS A 16 -16.37 1.06 8.83
C CYS A 16 -15.03 1.31 9.51
N THR A 17 -13.95 0.80 8.93
CA THR A 17 -12.57 1.19 9.29
C THR A 17 -11.93 1.93 8.11
N PRO A 18 -11.12 2.97 8.34
CA PRO A 18 -10.53 3.77 7.27
C PRO A 18 -9.31 3.07 6.62
N HIS A 19 -9.52 1.94 5.94
CA HIS A 19 -8.46 1.15 5.28
C HIS A 19 -7.29 0.82 6.23
N LEU A 20 -7.62 0.30 7.42
CA LEU A 20 -6.65 -0.03 8.46
C LEU A 20 -6.08 -1.45 8.35
N GLY A 21 -6.43 -2.22 7.32
CA GLY A 21 -6.11 -3.65 7.21
C GLY A 21 -4.62 -3.98 7.21
N TYR A 22 -3.76 -3.01 6.88
CA TYR A 22 -2.30 -3.14 6.89
C TYR A 22 -1.62 -2.14 7.85
N VAL A 23 -2.40 -1.47 8.69
CA VAL A 23 -1.90 -0.42 9.60
C VAL A 23 -1.49 -1.07 10.92
N GLU A 24 -0.28 -1.62 10.91
CA GLU A 24 0.34 -2.31 12.05
C GLU A 24 1.85 -2.10 11.97
N GLN A 25 2.53 -2.10 13.12
CA GLN A 25 3.94 -1.74 13.22
C GLN A 25 4.85 -2.68 12.42
N ALA A 26 4.71 -4.00 12.57
CA ALA A 26 5.51 -4.98 11.84
C ALA A 26 5.16 -4.99 10.33
N GLY A 27 3.89 -4.80 9.99
CA GLY A 27 3.44 -4.63 8.61
C GLY A 27 4.11 -3.42 7.95
N TYR A 28 4.08 -2.26 8.60
CA TYR A 28 4.77 -1.06 8.11
C TYR A 28 6.27 -1.27 7.98
N ASP A 29 6.91 -1.88 8.97
CA ASP A 29 8.34 -2.19 8.92
C ASP A 29 8.68 -3.06 7.70
N LEU A 30 7.93 -4.15 7.48
CA LEU A 30 8.10 -5.05 6.33
C LEU A 30 7.92 -4.32 4.99
N TYR A 31 6.79 -3.63 4.81
CA TYR A 31 6.46 -3.03 3.52
C TYR A 31 7.36 -1.85 3.18
N ILE A 32 7.68 -0.99 4.16
CA ILE A 32 8.54 0.17 3.96
C ILE A 32 9.97 -0.28 3.65
N ARG A 33 10.54 -1.23 4.41
CA ARG A 33 11.87 -1.80 4.11
C ARG A 33 11.91 -2.38 2.71
N THR A 34 10.95 -3.24 2.38
CA THR A 34 10.88 -3.89 1.07
C THR A 34 10.78 -2.87 -0.07
N ALA A 35 10.02 -1.79 0.11
CA ALA A 35 9.91 -0.73 -0.90
C ALA A 35 11.25 -0.02 -1.14
N PHE A 36 11.98 0.33 -0.08
CA PHE A 36 13.30 0.96 -0.21
C PHE A 36 14.35 0.00 -0.78
N ASP A 37 14.35 -1.26 -0.34
CA ASP A 37 15.27 -2.29 -0.87
C ASP A 37 15.06 -2.49 -2.37
N ASN A 38 13.80 -2.53 -2.82
CA ASN A 38 13.48 -2.63 -4.25
C ASN A 38 13.95 -1.40 -5.04
N ALA A 39 13.87 -0.19 -4.47
CA ALA A 39 14.39 1.01 -5.11
C ALA A 39 15.91 0.93 -5.29
N VAL A 40 16.65 0.54 -4.24
CA VAL A 40 18.12 0.37 -4.31
C VAL A 40 18.50 -0.68 -5.35
N ARG A 41 17.84 -1.84 -5.35
CA ARG A 41 18.07 -2.93 -6.31
C ARG A 41 17.81 -2.51 -7.75
N TYR A 42 16.75 -1.74 -7.98
CA TYR A 42 16.46 -1.20 -9.32
C TYR A 42 17.61 -0.32 -9.84
N PHE A 43 18.12 0.59 -9.01
CA PHE A 43 19.23 1.46 -9.40
C PHE A 43 20.58 0.73 -9.50
N SER A 44 20.74 -0.41 -8.84
CA SER A 44 21.90 -1.30 -9.02
C SER A 44 21.77 -2.22 -10.25
N GLY A 45 20.72 -2.06 -11.06
CA GLY A 45 20.49 -2.84 -12.29
C GLY A 45 19.69 -4.13 -12.08
N GLU A 46 19.28 -4.45 -10.85
CA GLU A 46 18.45 -5.61 -10.55
C GLU A 46 16.96 -5.25 -10.68
N ARG A 47 16.35 -5.62 -11.81
CA ARG A 47 14.98 -5.23 -12.15
C ARG A 47 13.92 -6.29 -11.80
N GLY A 48 14.25 -7.30 -11.00
CA GLY A 48 13.37 -8.45 -10.73
C GLY A 48 12.00 -8.10 -10.13
N HIS A 49 11.85 -6.93 -9.51
CA HIS A 49 10.61 -6.46 -8.89
C HIS A 49 9.87 -5.38 -9.70
N VAL A 50 10.32 -5.07 -10.92
CA VAL A 50 9.59 -4.18 -11.84
C VAL A 50 8.40 -4.94 -12.40
N LEU A 51 7.19 -4.38 -12.31
CA LEU A 51 5.99 -5.06 -12.81
C LEU A 51 5.74 -4.78 -14.30
N ASN A 52 6.03 -3.55 -14.75
CA ASN A 52 5.76 -3.10 -16.12
C ASN A 52 7.05 -2.98 -16.93
N PHE A 53 7.66 -4.13 -17.24
CA PHE A 53 8.95 -4.20 -17.95
C PHE A 53 8.95 -3.55 -19.33
N ASP A 54 7.81 -3.55 -19.99
CA ASP A 54 7.54 -2.99 -21.31
C ASP A 54 7.69 -1.46 -21.36
N THR A 55 7.52 -0.77 -20.23
CA THR A 55 7.66 0.70 -20.14
C THR A 55 9.05 1.18 -19.70
N THR A 56 9.94 0.29 -19.28
CA THR A 56 11.31 0.60 -18.78
C THR A 56 12.41 0.52 -19.85
N ARG A 57 12.08 0.81 -21.11
CA ARG A 57 13.06 0.99 -22.20
C ARG A 57 13.74 2.34 -22.14
#